data_AF-A0A7W0TJN6-F1
#
_entry.id   AF-A0A7W0TJN6-F1
#
_cell.length_a   1.000
_cell.length_b   1.000
_cell.length_c   1.000
_cell.angle_alpha   90.00
_cell.angle_beta   90.00
_cell.angle_gamma   90.00
#
_symmetry.space_group_name_H-M   'P 1'
#
loop_
_entity.id
_entity.type
_entity.pdbx_description
1 polymer ?
#
loop_
_entity_poly.entity_id
_entity_poly.type
_entity_poly.pdbx_seq_one_letter_code
_entity_poly.pdbx_strand_id
1 'polypeptide(L)' 'VINPPQAAILAVGEMTPRPVVHDGEIAARPIMELTLSCDHRILYGADAAQFLGRIRERLENPLSLAL' A
#
# COMPACT_ATOMS: atom_id res chain seq x y z
N VAL A 1 1.30 10.72 11.24
CA VAL A 1 0.65 12.04 11.43
C VAL A 1 0.67 12.77 10.12
N ILE A 2 -0.49 13.20 9.61
CA ILE A 2 -0.58 13.97 8.36
C ILE A 2 0.18 15.29 8.56
N ASN A 3 0.91 15.74 7.55
CA ASN A 3 1.57 17.05 7.57
C ASN A 3 0.64 18.10 6.95
N PRO A 4 -0.01 18.98 7.74
CA PRO A 4 -0.89 20.00 7.17
C PRO A 4 -0.10 20.94 6.24
N PRO A 5 -0.69 21.36 5.10
CA PRO A 5 -2.08 21.23 4.69
C PRO A 5 -2.40 20.00 3.81
N GLN A 6 -1.59 18.94 3.85
CA GLN A 6 -1.84 17.73 3.04
C GLN A 6 -3.09 16.98 3.50
N ALA A 7 -3.76 16.28 2.58
CA ALA A 7 -4.96 15.49 2.88
C ALA A 7 -4.65 14.09 3.44
N ALA A 8 -3.45 13.57 3.17
CA ALA A 8 -3.02 12.25 3.61
C ALA A 8 -1.49 12.13 3.66
N ILE A 9 -0.99 11.12 4.37
CA ILE A 9 0.41 10.72 4.37
C ILE A 9 0.51 9.20 4.32
N LEU A 10 1.42 8.67 3.51
CA LEU A 10 1.72 7.24 3.40
C LEU A 10 2.97 6.93 4.23
N ALA A 11 2.82 6.03 5.20
CA ALA A 11 3.94 5.45 5.92
C ALA A 11 4.33 4.12 5.28
N VAL A 12 5.63 3.90 5.15
CA VAL A 12 6.23 2.69 4.59
C VAL A 12 6.93 1.94 5.70
N GLY A 13 6.47 0.73 5.99
CA GLY A 13 7.05 -0.15 7.00
C GLY A 13 8.29 -0.89 6.50
N GLU A 14 8.95 -1.59 7.40
CA GLU A 14 10.05 -2.48 7.07
C GLU A 14 9.59 -3.61 6.13
N MET A 15 10.48 -4.01 5.22
CA MET A 15 10.26 -5.17 4.36
C MET A 15 10.91 -6.41 4.99
N THR A 16 10.09 -7.36 5.42
CA THR A 16 10.56 -8.59 6.07
C THR A 16 9.99 -9.84 5.40
N PRO A 17 10.69 -10.99 5.45
CA PRO A 17 10.14 -12.25 4.96
C PRO A 17 8.90 -12.64 5.78
N ARG A 18 7.77 -12.87 5.11
CA ARG A 18 6.54 -13.38 5.73
C ARG A 18 6.02 -14.60 4.94
N PRO A 19 5.42 -15.60 5.62
CA PRO A 19 4.75 -16.69 4.93
C PRO A 19 3.49 -16.17 4.24
N VAL A 20 3.36 -16.41 2.94
CA VAL A 20 2.19 -16.04 2.14
C VAL A 20 1.77 -17.20 1.25
N VAL A 21 0.48 -17.26 0.92
CA VAL A 21 -0.01 -18.18 -0.11
C VAL A 21 0.26 -17.56 -1.47
N HIS A 22 1.01 -18.25 -2.32
CA HIS A 22 1.29 -17.86 -3.68
C HIS A 22 1.12 -19.08 -4.59
N ASP A 23 0.27 -18.96 -5.61
CA ASP A 23 -0.06 -20.03 -6.55
C ASP A 23 -0.46 -21.37 -5.89
N GLY A 24 -1.18 -21.27 -4.75
CA GLY A 24 -1.69 -22.42 -4.00
C GLY A 24 -0.72 -22.98 -2.94
N GLU A 25 0.52 -22.50 -2.90
CA GLU A 25 1.56 -22.98 -1.99
C GLU A 25 1.94 -21.91 -0.95
N ILE A 26 2.40 -22.35 0.23
CA ILE A 26 2.95 -21.44 1.23
C ILE A 26 4.42 -21.18 0.90
N ALA A 27 4.75 -19.92 0.61
CA ALA A 27 6.11 -19.48 0.33
C ALA A 27 6.51 -18.28 1.20
N ALA A 28 7.78 -18.21 1.60
CA ALA A 28 8.32 -17.01 2.22
C ALA A 28 8.57 -15.95 1.14
N ARG A 29 7.96 -14.77 1.28
CA ARG A 29 8.19 -13.62 0.38
C ARG A 29 8.53 -12.37 1.18
N PRO A 30 9.33 -11.44 0.62
CA PRO A 30 9.52 -10.14 1.23
C PRO A 30 8.20 -9.37 1.17
N ILE A 31 7.64 -9.01 2.32
CA ILE A 31 6.39 -8.26 2.45
C ILE A 31 6.67 -6.96 3.18
N MET A 32 6.10 -5.89 2.65
CA MET A 32 6.18 -4.54 3.20
C MET A 32 4.77 -4.09 3.62
N GLU A 33 4.69 -3.43 4.77
CA GLU A 33 3.44 -2.85 5.25
C GLU A 33 3.31 -1.40 4.79
N LEU A 34 2.12 -1.03 4.30
CA LEU A 34 1.81 0.33 3.88
C LEU A 34 0.62 0.83 4.68
N THR A 35 0.78 2.00 5.31
CA THR A 35 -0.26 2.60 6.15
C THR A 35 -0.58 3.99 5.67
N LEU A 36 -1.83 4.23 5.27
CA LEU A 36 -2.31 5.55 4.87
C LEU A 36 -3.04 6.22 6.03
N SER A 37 -2.49 7.33 6.54
CA SER A 37 -3.25 8.25 7.39
C SER A 37 -3.92 9.29 6.51
N CYS A 38 -5.23 9.49 6.64
CA CYS A 38 -5.98 10.46 5.83
C CYS A 38 -6.97 11.29 6.66
N ASP A 39 -7.25 12.51 6.19
CA ASP A 39 -8.31 13.34 6.74
C ASP A 39 -9.65 12.88 6.16
N HIS A 40 -10.51 12.32 7.03
CA HIS A 40 -11.81 11.78 6.63
C HIS A 40 -12.82 12.82 6.15
N ARG A 41 -12.54 14.12 6.32
CA ARG A 41 -13.35 15.18 5.72
C ARG A 41 -13.09 15.33 4.22
N ILE A 42 -11.96 14.81 3.73
CA ILE A 42 -11.50 14.91 2.34
C ILE A 42 -11.54 13.54 1.65
N LEU A 43 -11.14 12.46 2.35
CA LEU A 43 -11.02 11.11 1.77
C LEU A 43 -11.80 10.07 2.59
N TYR A 44 -12.68 9.31 1.94
CA TYR A 44 -13.41 8.22 2.58
C TYR A 44 -12.62 6.91 2.56
N GLY A 45 -13.00 5.96 3.43
CA GLY A 45 -12.31 4.69 3.56
C GLY A 45 -12.26 3.85 2.28
N ALA A 46 -13.32 3.89 1.47
CA ALA A 46 -13.36 3.17 0.19
C ALA A 46 -12.33 3.71 -0.80
N ASP A 47 -12.23 5.03 -0.94
CA ASP A 47 -11.26 5.68 -1.83
C ASP A 47 -9.82 5.45 -1.35
N ALA A 48 -9.60 5.52 -0.03
CA ALA A 48 -8.32 5.21 0.59
C ALA A 48 -7.87 3.75 0.32
N ALA A 49 -8.79 2.79 0.44
CA ALA A 49 -8.52 1.39 0.15
C ALA A 49 -8.20 1.18 -1.34
N GLN A 50 -8.95 1.80 -2.25
CA GLN A 50 -8.64 1.76 -3.68
C GLN A 50 -7.28 2.38 -3.99
N PHE A 51 -6.94 3.51 -3.36
CA PHE A 51 -5.65 4.15 -3.54
C PHE A 51 -4.48 3.26 -3.09
N LEU A 52 -4.58 2.64 -1.90
CA LEU A 52 -3.57 1.68 -1.44
C LEU A 52 -3.47 0.45 -2.34
N GLY A 53 -4.60 -0.08 -2.84
CA GLY A 53 -4.61 -1.17 -3.81
C GLY A 53 -3.86 -0.81 -5.10
N ARG A 54 -4.09 0.38 -5.64
CA ARG A 54 -3.40 0.89 -6.82
C ARG A 54 -1.89 1.09 -6.61
N ILE A 55 -1.48 1.49 -5.40
CA ILE A 55 -0.05 1.58 -5.04
C ILE A 55 0.55 0.17 -5.00
N ARG A 56 -0.11 -0.76 -4.31
CA ARG A 56 0.33 -2.17 -4.23
C ARG A 56 0.54 -2.74 -5.63
N GLU A 57 -0.45 -2.64 -6.51
CA GLU A 57 -0.37 -3.16 -7.88
C GLU A 57 0.82 -2.60 -8.66
N ARG A 58 1.08 -1.29 -8.53
CA ARG A 58 2.21 -0.61 -9.18
C ARG A 58 3.56 -1.03 -8.60
N LEU A 59 3.65 -1.24 -7.29
CA LEU A 59 4.89 -1.70 -6.65
C LEU A 59 5.16 -3.18 -6.97
N GLU A 60 4.12 -4.01 -7.05
CA GLU A 60 4.22 -5.42 -7.44
C GLU A 60 4.53 -5.57 -8.94
N ASN A 61 4.11 -4.63 -9.78
CA ASN A 61 4.37 -4.61 -11.23
C ASN A 61 4.87 -3.22 -11.71
N PRO A 62 6.14 -2.83 -11.44
CA PRO A 62 6.63 -1.48 -11.70
C PRO A 62 6.56 -1.01 -13.16
N LEU A 63 6.63 -1.94 -14.12
CA LEU A 63 6.52 -1.62 -15.54
C LEU A 63 5.15 -1.04 -15.92
N SER A 64 4.10 -1.29 -15.12
CA SER A 64 2.77 -0.70 -15.31
C SER A 64 2.74 0.82 -15.11
N LEU A 65 3.78 1.44 -14.55
CA LEU A 65 3.90 2.89 -14.43
C LEU A 65 4.42 3.57 -15.72
N ALA A 66 5.09 2.82 -16.60
CA ALA A 66 5.77 3.35 -17.77
C ALA A 66 4.98 3.18 -19.08
N LEU A 67 3.84 2.47 -19.03
CA LEU A 67 2.95 2.17 -20.14
C LEU A 67 1.59 2.83 -19.91
#